data_AF-A0A9E0DZG0-F1
#
_entry.id   AF-A0A9E0DZG0-F1
#
_cell.length_a   1.000
_cell.length_b   1.000
_cell.length_c   1.000
_cell.angle_alpha   90.00
_cell.angle_beta   90.00
_cell.angle_gamma   90.00
#
_symmetry.space_group_name_H-M   'P 1'
#
loop_
_entity.id
_entity.type
_entity.pdbx_description
1 polymer ?
#
loop_
_entity_poly.entity_id
_entity_poly.type
_entity_poly.pdbx_seq_one_letter_code
_entity_poly.pdbx_strand_id
1 'polypeptide(L)'
;MEEVERIKNVSQRFSEHYRDIRKHLVSEVSSDNRWFTASLFALNAGGLATMASQDILVGNDRWIGILFWIGIVLAFGYVHYSRQMTTSFIKVIDEIELCYVLSAATGKLDETRLAALETKRDQLTTKFSSFFSAGSLIAFSSGIFAFAVLK
;
A
#
# COMPACT_ATOMS: atom_id res chain seq x y z
N MET A 1 -23.34 -12.46 35.32
CA MET A 1 -21.91 -12.82 35.16
C MET A 1 -21.69 -13.61 33.87
N GLU A 2 -22.48 -14.64 33.55
CA GLU A 2 -22.33 -15.45 32.32
C GLU A 2 -22.40 -14.65 31.00
N GLU A 3 -23.25 -13.63 30.91
CA GLU A 3 -23.46 -12.87 29.68
C GLU A 3 -22.23 -11.99 29.32
N VAL A 4 -21.61 -11.39 30.33
CA VAL A 4 -20.36 -10.61 30.19
C VAL A 4 -19.22 -11.51 29.75
N GLU A 5 -19.16 -12.73 30.30
CA GLU A 5 -18.12 -13.71 29.99
C GLU A 5 -18.27 -14.29 28.58
N ARG A 6 -19.52 -14.45 28.12
CA ARG A 6 -19.84 -14.85 26.74
C ARG A 6 -19.47 -13.77 25.73
N ILE A 7 -19.81 -12.50 25.99
CA ILE A 7 -19.41 -11.35 25.14
C ILE A 7 -17.88 -11.25 25.06
N LYS A 8 -17.19 -11.39 26.21
CA LYS A 8 -15.74 -11.35 26.27
C LYS A 8 -15.10 -12.47 25.44
N ASN A 9 -15.60 -13.70 25.53
CA ASN A 9 -15.11 -14.83 24.75
C ASN A 9 -15.33 -14.68 23.24
N VAL A 10 -16.49 -14.16 22.82
CA VAL A 10 -16.77 -13.89 21.39
C VAL A 10 -15.87 -12.79 20.86
N SER A 11 -15.77 -11.68 21.59
CA SER A 11 -14.86 -10.57 21.25
C SER A 11 -13.40 -11.05 21.16
N GLN A 12 -12.96 -11.92 22.07
CA GLN A 12 -11.59 -12.42 22.11
C GLN A 12 -11.28 -13.36 20.94
N ARG A 13 -12.18 -14.29 20.57
CA ARG A 13 -11.99 -15.14 19.37
C ARG A 13 -11.96 -14.35 18.07
N PHE A 14 -12.84 -13.34 17.95
CA PHE A 14 -12.83 -12.48 16.77
C PHE A 14 -11.59 -11.60 16.71
N SER A 15 -11.19 -11.03 17.85
CA SER A 15 -9.94 -10.28 17.96
C SER A 15 -8.76 -11.14 17.53
N GLU A 16 -8.69 -12.41 17.96
CA GLU A 16 -7.62 -13.33 17.53
C GLU A 16 -7.68 -13.66 16.03
N HIS A 17 -8.86 -13.95 15.48
CA HIS A 17 -9.03 -14.25 14.05
C HIS A 17 -8.63 -13.07 13.15
N TYR A 18 -9.08 -11.86 13.49
CA TYR A 18 -8.75 -10.67 12.73
C TYR A 18 -7.34 -10.14 13.04
N ARG A 19 -6.74 -10.49 14.18
CA ARG A 19 -5.34 -10.12 14.48
C ARG A 19 -4.36 -10.72 13.48
N ASP A 20 -4.58 -11.95 13.03
CA ASP A 20 -3.70 -12.57 12.05
C ASP A 20 -3.87 -11.97 10.66
N ILE A 21 -5.10 -11.64 10.25
CA ILE A 21 -5.39 -10.88 9.02
C ILE A 21 -4.74 -9.49 9.07
N ARG A 22 -4.88 -8.81 10.22
CA ARG A 22 -4.30 -7.48 10.46
C ARG A 22 -2.78 -7.54 10.47
N LYS A 23 -2.16 -8.57 11.05
CA LYS A 23 -0.70 -8.81 10.99
C LYS A 23 -0.22 -9.05 9.57
N HIS A 24 -0.94 -9.81 8.77
CA HIS A 24 -0.56 -10.08 7.37
C HIS A 24 -0.65 -8.80 6.52
N LEU A 25 -1.69 -7.98 6.68
CA LEU A 25 -1.77 -6.68 5.98
C LEU A 25 -0.79 -5.63 6.51
N VAL A 26 -0.54 -5.60 7.83
CA VAL A 26 0.52 -4.76 8.39
C VAL A 26 1.88 -5.25 7.87
N SER A 27 2.02 -6.55 7.57
CA SER A 27 3.23 -7.07 6.93
C SER A 27 3.31 -6.72 5.43
N GLU A 28 2.21 -6.52 4.73
CA GLU A 28 2.22 -5.89 3.40
C GLU A 28 2.61 -4.40 3.45
N VAL A 29 2.49 -3.76 4.61
CA VAL A 29 3.02 -2.41 4.92
C VAL A 29 4.31 -2.50 5.77
N SER A 30 4.93 -3.70 5.82
CA SER A 30 6.13 -4.00 6.63
C SER A 30 7.36 -3.21 6.19
N SER A 31 8.45 -3.50 6.91
CA SER A 31 9.83 -3.32 6.45
C SER A 31 9.99 -3.53 4.94
N ASP A 32 9.42 -4.58 4.35
CA ASP A 32 9.72 -4.97 2.97
C ASP A 32 9.19 -3.94 1.98
N ASN A 33 7.98 -3.45 2.25
CA ASN A 33 7.37 -2.43 1.42
C ASN A 33 8.08 -1.06 1.58
N ARG A 34 8.58 -0.78 2.80
CA ARG A 34 9.41 0.41 3.08
C ARG A 34 10.77 0.31 2.40
N TRP A 35 11.45 -0.82 2.48
CA TRP A 35 12.74 -1.07 1.84
C TRP A 35 12.62 -1.02 0.32
N PHE A 36 11.57 -1.61 -0.22
CA PHE A 36 11.30 -1.58 -1.65
C PHE A 36 11.01 -0.16 -2.13
N THR A 37 10.16 0.59 -1.42
CA THR A 37 9.92 2.02 -1.68
C THR A 37 11.22 2.84 -1.62
N ALA A 38 12.01 2.66 -0.57
CA ALA A 38 13.29 3.36 -0.42
C ALA A 38 14.25 3.03 -1.57
N SER A 39 14.24 1.79 -2.04
CA SER A 39 15.00 1.36 -3.21
C SER A 39 14.54 2.07 -4.48
N LEU A 40 13.23 2.17 -4.73
CA LEU A 40 12.70 2.90 -5.90
C LEU A 40 13.09 4.39 -5.88
N PHE A 41 13.02 5.04 -4.72
CA PHE A 41 13.48 6.43 -4.60
C PHE A 41 15.00 6.55 -4.78
N ALA A 42 15.78 5.68 -4.14
CA ALA A 42 17.24 5.71 -4.24
C ALA A 42 17.72 5.49 -5.68
N LEU A 43 17.12 4.55 -6.41
CA LEU A 43 17.44 4.28 -7.82
C LEU A 43 17.18 5.51 -8.70
N ASN A 44 15.96 6.05 -8.66
CA ASN A 44 15.59 7.18 -9.52
C ASN A 44 16.32 8.49 -9.13
N ALA A 45 16.45 8.77 -7.83
CA ALA A 45 17.20 9.94 -7.36
C ALA A 45 18.70 9.82 -7.64
N GLY A 46 19.28 8.62 -7.51
CA GLY A 46 20.66 8.33 -7.89
C GLY A 46 20.90 8.52 -9.38
N GLY A 47 19.95 8.11 -10.23
CA GLY A 47 19.97 8.38 -11.66
C GLY A 47 19.98 9.89 -11.96
N LEU A 48 19.09 10.66 -11.34
CA LEU A 48 19.07 12.13 -11.47
C LEU A 48 20.36 12.80 -10.99
N ALA A 49 20.89 12.39 -9.84
CA ALA A 49 22.12 12.96 -9.29
C ALA A 49 23.32 12.67 -10.20
N THR A 50 23.41 11.45 -10.75
CA THR A 50 24.45 11.07 -11.72
C THR A 50 24.35 11.92 -12.97
N MET A 51 23.12 12.12 -13.49
CA MET A 51 22.87 12.94 -14.66
C MET A 51 23.21 14.42 -14.43
N ALA A 52 22.93 14.95 -13.23
CA ALA A 52 23.26 16.33 -12.86
C ALA A 52 24.76 16.57 -12.65
N SER A 53 25.51 15.52 -12.26
CA SER A 53 26.96 15.58 -12.01
C SER A 53 27.81 15.54 -13.27
N GLN A 54 27.24 15.11 -14.38
CA GLN A 54 27.90 15.12 -15.69
C GLN A 54 27.32 16.32 -16.43
N ASP A 55 28.15 17.22 -16.97
CA ASP A 55 27.75 18.46 -17.68
C ASP A 55 26.99 18.19 -19.01
N ILE A 56 26.08 17.21 -19.01
CA ILE A 56 25.32 16.64 -20.12
C ILE A 56 24.02 17.45 -20.36
N LEU A 57 23.88 18.67 -19.83
CA LEU A 57 22.69 19.50 -20.04
C LEU A 57 22.67 20.21 -21.41
N VAL A 58 23.20 19.58 -22.47
CA VAL A 58 23.15 20.10 -23.85
C VAL A 58 21.95 19.50 -24.60
N GLY A 59 20.80 20.16 -24.47
CA GLY A 59 19.66 20.07 -25.40
C GLY A 59 18.81 18.80 -25.39
N ASN A 60 19.39 17.62 -25.64
CA ASN A 60 18.66 16.35 -25.86
C ASN A 60 18.50 15.49 -24.60
N ASP A 61 19.32 15.68 -23.57
CA ASP A 61 19.36 14.79 -22.40
C ASP A 61 18.33 15.13 -21.31
N ARG A 62 17.56 16.21 -21.51
CA ARG A 62 16.47 16.60 -20.59
C ARG A 62 15.38 15.54 -20.49
N TRP A 63 15.14 14.80 -21.58
CA TRP A 63 14.15 13.72 -21.61
C TRP A 63 14.54 12.53 -20.72
N ILE A 64 15.84 12.29 -20.53
CA ILE A 64 16.35 11.26 -19.61
C ILE A 64 16.02 11.63 -18.16
N GLY A 65 16.22 12.90 -17.80
CA GLY A 65 15.83 13.42 -16.47
C GLY A 65 14.33 13.29 -16.22
N ILE A 66 13.51 13.51 -17.25
CA ILE A 66 12.06 13.33 -17.17
C ILE A 66 11.70 11.86 -16.85
N LEU A 67 12.39 10.87 -17.42
CA LEU A 67 12.15 9.46 -17.10
C LEU A 67 12.40 9.15 -15.62
N PHE A 68 13.49 9.64 -15.04
CA PHE A 68 13.75 9.46 -13.61
C PHE A 68 12.72 10.19 -12.73
N TRP A 69 12.28 11.39 -13.12
CA TRP A 69 11.20 12.10 -12.44
C TRP A 69 9.87 11.34 -12.49
N ILE A 70 9.52 10.77 -13.64
CA ILE A 70 8.35 9.87 -13.77
C ILE A 70 8.49 8.71 -12.80
N GLY A 71 9.67 8.09 -12.71
CA GLY A 71 9.94 7.01 -11.76
C GLY A 71 9.73 7.41 -10.29
N ILE A 72 10.15 8.62 -9.90
CA ILE A 72 9.91 9.19 -8.56
C ILE A 72 8.42 9.42 -8.32
N VAL A 73 7.70 10.01 -9.27
CA VAL A 73 6.26 10.28 -9.14
C VAL A 73 5.48 8.98 -9.01
N LEU A 74 5.83 7.95 -9.80
CA LEU A 74 5.23 6.62 -9.70
C LEU A 74 5.54 5.95 -8.35
N ALA A 75 6.75 6.11 -7.82
CA ALA A 75 7.09 5.64 -6.48
C ALA A 75 6.28 6.36 -5.38
N PHE A 76 6.03 7.67 -5.50
CA PHE A 76 5.10 8.36 -4.60
C PHE A 76 3.66 7.87 -4.75
N GLY A 77 3.19 7.65 -5.98
CA GLY A 77 1.87 7.07 -6.25
C GLY A 77 1.69 5.70 -5.62
N TYR A 78 2.72 4.84 -5.72
CA TYR A 78 2.78 3.53 -5.07
C TYR A 78 2.57 3.63 -3.56
N VAL A 79 3.34 4.48 -2.88
CA VAL A 79 3.28 4.67 -1.43
C VAL A 79 1.92 5.22 -1.03
N HIS A 80 1.45 6.24 -1.74
CA HIS A 80 0.20 6.92 -1.43
C HIS A 80 -1.00 5.98 -1.58
N TYR A 81 -1.10 5.28 -2.72
CA TYR A 81 -2.17 4.33 -2.99
C TYR A 81 -2.18 3.18 -1.99
N SER A 82 -1.00 2.58 -1.76
CA SER A 82 -0.88 1.46 -0.81
C SER A 82 -1.30 1.88 0.59
N ARG A 83 -0.85 3.05 1.06
CA ARG A 83 -1.25 3.59 2.37
C ARG A 83 -2.76 3.85 2.46
N GLN A 84 -3.37 4.42 1.43
CA GLN A 84 -4.81 4.69 1.41
C GLN A 84 -5.63 3.40 1.47
N MET A 85 -5.26 2.39 0.67
CA MET A 85 -5.98 1.11 0.64
C MET A 85 -5.85 0.36 1.97
N THR A 86 -4.64 0.28 2.54
CA THR A 86 -4.47 -0.36 3.85
C THR A 86 -5.24 0.37 4.94
N THR A 87 -5.21 1.72 4.97
CA THR A 87 -5.95 2.49 5.97
C THR A 87 -7.46 2.27 5.84
N SER A 88 -7.97 2.24 4.62
CA SER A 88 -9.39 1.97 4.35
C SER A 88 -9.79 0.56 4.75
N PHE A 89 -8.92 -0.42 4.49
CA PHE A 89 -9.15 -1.81 4.88
C PHE A 89 -9.21 -1.97 6.39
N ILE A 90 -8.26 -1.37 7.13
CA ILE A 90 -8.24 -1.40 8.60
C ILE A 90 -9.54 -0.81 9.16
N LYS A 91 -10.00 0.33 8.64
CA LYS A 91 -11.28 0.93 9.06
C LYS A 91 -12.46 0.00 8.84
N VAL A 92 -12.53 -0.67 7.68
CA VAL A 92 -13.62 -1.62 7.39
C VAL A 92 -13.57 -2.82 8.33
N ILE A 93 -12.39 -3.35 8.64
CA ILE A 93 -12.25 -4.45 9.62
C ILE A 93 -12.67 -3.99 11.02
N ASP A 94 -12.26 -2.81 11.46
CA ASP A 94 -12.66 -2.27 12.77
C ASP A 94 -14.19 -2.09 12.87
N GLU A 95 -14.84 -1.68 11.77
CA GLU A 95 -16.31 -1.59 11.71
C GLU A 95 -17.00 -2.97 11.74
N ILE A 96 -16.42 -3.98 11.06
CA ILE A 96 -16.92 -5.36 11.11
C ILE A 96 -16.80 -5.93 12.53
N GLU A 97 -15.65 -5.74 13.18
CA GLU A 97 -15.44 -6.15 14.57
C GLU A 97 -16.46 -5.48 15.51
N LEU A 98 -16.73 -4.18 15.32
CA LEU A 98 -17.74 -3.47 16.09
C LEU A 98 -19.14 -4.06 15.90
N CYS A 99 -19.53 -4.41 14.66
CA CYS A 99 -20.81 -5.06 14.37
C CYS A 99 -20.95 -6.39 15.12
N TYR A 100 -19.90 -7.22 15.15
CA TYR A 100 -19.92 -8.48 15.89
C TYR A 100 -19.97 -8.30 17.41
N VAL A 101 -19.22 -7.34 17.96
CA VAL A 101 -19.27 -7.02 19.40
C VAL A 101 -20.66 -6.52 19.79
N LEU A 102 -21.27 -5.64 19.00
CA LEU A 102 -22.63 -5.16 19.23
C LEU A 102 -23.66 -6.29 19.12
N SER A 103 -23.50 -7.20 18.17
CA SER A 103 -24.35 -8.38 18.06
C SER A 103 -24.24 -9.30 19.27
N ALA A 104 -23.03 -9.49 19.80
CA ALA A 104 -22.83 -10.27 21.02
C ALA A 104 -23.49 -9.59 22.24
N ALA A 105 -23.45 -8.26 22.32
CA ALA A 105 -24.00 -7.49 23.43
C ALA A 105 -25.52 -7.32 23.38
N THR A 106 -26.12 -7.25 22.20
CA THR A 106 -27.55 -6.95 22.01
C THR A 106 -28.37 -8.16 21.57
N GLY A 107 -27.72 -9.27 21.20
CA GLY A 107 -28.36 -10.44 20.62
C GLY A 107 -28.94 -10.22 19.22
N LYS A 108 -28.74 -9.05 18.61
CA LYS A 108 -29.25 -8.71 17.28
C LYS A 108 -28.08 -8.39 16.34
N LEU A 109 -27.99 -9.12 15.24
CA LEU A 109 -27.01 -8.87 14.19
C LEU A 109 -27.66 -8.04 13.07
N ASP A 110 -27.04 -6.91 12.73
CA ASP A 110 -27.40 -6.16 11.53
C ASP A 110 -26.71 -6.80 10.31
N GLU A 111 -27.32 -7.86 9.79
CA GLU A 111 -26.81 -8.64 8.66
C GLU A 111 -26.63 -7.80 7.39
N THR A 112 -27.50 -6.80 7.18
CA THR A 112 -27.45 -5.95 5.98
C THR A 112 -26.22 -5.05 6.01
N ARG A 113 -25.94 -4.43 7.16
CA ARG A 113 -24.73 -3.62 7.35
C ARG A 113 -23.47 -4.47 7.30
N LEU A 114 -23.48 -5.66 7.90
CA LEU A 114 -22.34 -6.57 7.88
C LEU A 114 -21.99 -7.01 6.45
N ALA A 115 -22.99 -7.46 5.66
CA ALA A 115 -22.78 -7.86 4.28
C ALA A 115 -22.24 -6.71 3.40
N ALA A 116 -22.69 -5.48 3.63
CA ALA A 116 -22.17 -4.30 2.94
C ALA A 116 -20.69 -4.03 3.29
N LEU A 117 -20.31 -4.20 4.56
CA LEU A 117 -18.93 -4.02 5.01
C LEU A 117 -18.00 -5.12 4.49
N GLU A 118 -18.45 -6.38 4.47
CA GLU A 118 -17.70 -7.50 3.89
C GLU A 118 -17.50 -7.33 2.39
N THR A 119 -18.54 -6.89 1.67
CA THR A 119 -18.44 -6.56 0.25
C THR A 119 -17.42 -5.43 0.02
N LYS A 120 -17.44 -4.40 0.86
CA LYS A 120 -16.48 -3.28 0.79
C LYS A 120 -15.06 -3.74 1.09
N ARG A 121 -14.87 -4.66 2.04
CA ARG A 121 -13.57 -5.29 2.35
C ARG A 121 -13.02 -6.01 1.12
N ASP A 122 -13.85 -6.80 0.45
CA ASP A 122 -13.42 -7.62 -0.70
C ASP A 122 -13.12 -6.76 -1.96
N GLN A 123 -13.72 -5.58 -2.06
CA GLN A 123 -13.42 -4.60 -3.10
C GLN A 123 -12.11 -3.85 -2.86
N LEU A 124 -11.63 -3.75 -1.62
CA LEU A 124 -10.38 -3.07 -1.30
C LEU A 124 -9.19 -3.94 -1.72
N THR A 125 -8.48 -3.49 -2.75
CA THR A 125 -7.38 -4.24 -3.33
C THR A 125 -6.13 -3.39 -3.55
N THR A 126 -4.98 -4.00 -3.32
CA THR A 126 -3.66 -3.43 -3.59
C THR A 126 -3.19 -3.69 -5.03
N LYS A 127 -4.00 -4.27 -5.92
CA LYS A 127 -3.60 -4.62 -7.30
C LYS A 127 -2.90 -3.50 -8.07
N PHE A 128 -3.33 -2.24 -7.89
CA PHE A 128 -2.72 -1.08 -8.55
C PHE A 128 -1.31 -0.74 -8.04
N SER A 129 -0.92 -1.20 -6.85
CA SER A 129 0.41 -0.97 -6.29
C SER A 129 1.50 -1.61 -7.17
N SER A 130 1.28 -2.82 -7.65
CA SER A 130 2.20 -3.52 -8.55
C SER A 130 2.44 -2.75 -9.85
N PHE A 131 1.41 -2.08 -10.40
CA PHE A 131 1.56 -1.27 -11.60
C PHE A 131 2.42 -0.03 -11.36
N PHE A 132 2.25 0.65 -10.21
CA PHE A 132 3.07 1.82 -9.88
C PHE A 132 4.53 1.46 -9.66
N SER A 133 4.82 0.36 -8.96
CA SER A 133 6.21 -0.07 -8.73
C SER A 133 6.88 -0.57 -10.01
N ALA A 134 6.19 -1.37 -10.82
CA ALA A 134 6.68 -1.80 -12.12
C ALA A 134 6.92 -0.60 -13.05
N GLY A 135 5.99 0.36 -13.08
CA GLY A 135 6.15 1.60 -13.85
C GLY A 135 7.37 2.41 -13.40
N SER A 136 7.61 2.50 -12.08
CA SER A 136 8.81 3.17 -11.54
C SER A 136 10.11 2.48 -11.97
N LEU A 137 10.15 1.14 -11.94
CA LEU A 137 11.30 0.36 -12.40
C LEU A 137 11.54 0.48 -13.90
N ILE A 138 10.47 0.48 -14.70
CA ILE A 138 10.55 0.66 -16.15
C ILE A 138 11.10 2.06 -16.46
N ALA A 139 10.58 3.10 -15.80
CA ALA A 139 11.04 4.47 -15.99
C ALA A 139 12.53 4.62 -15.62
N PHE A 140 12.97 4.03 -14.49
CA PHE A 140 14.38 3.97 -14.13
C PHE A 140 15.22 3.25 -15.18
N SER A 141 14.80 2.07 -15.62
CA SER A 141 15.53 1.25 -16.59
C SER A 141 15.66 1.94 -17.93
N SER A 142 14.58 2.58 -18.40
CA SER A 142 14.59 3.40 -19.62
C SER A 142 15.49 4.62 -19.48
N GLY A 143 15.49 5.27 -18.31
CA GLY A 143 16.38 6.39 -18.00
C GLY A 143 17.86 5.98 -18.06
N ILE A 144 18.23 4.88 -17.41
CA ILE A 144 19.59 4.34 -17.45
C ILE A 144 19.99 3.90 -18.86
N PHE A 145 19.09 3.22 -19.59
CA PHE A 145 19.37 2.79 -20.96
C PHE A 145 19.61 3.99 -21.88
N ALA A 146 18.73 4.99 -21.84
CA ALA A 146 18.89 6.21 -22.62
C ALA A 146 20.20 6.93 -22.24
N PHE A 147 20.51 7.01 -20.95
CA PHE A 147 21.75 7.59 -20.45
C PHE A 147 23.00 6.83 -20.89
N ALA A 148 22.94 5.50 -21.00
CA ALA A 148 24.07 4.68 -21.43
C ALA A 148 24.27 4.70 -22.96
N VAL A 149 23.20 4.85 -23.74
CA VAL A 149 23.24 4.85 -25.21
C VAL A 149 23.59 6.22 -25.80
N LEU A 150 23.17 7.30 -25.14
CA LEU A 150 23.43 8.68 -25.59
C LEU A 150 24.80 9.22 -25.15
N LYS A 151 25.54 8.42 -24.38
CA LYS A 151 26.91 8.69 -23.94
C LYS A 151 27.92 8.05 -24.87
#